data_AF-A0A2E6Y1X6-F1
#
_entry.id   AF-A0A2E6Y1X6-F1
#
_cell.length_a   1.000
_cell.length_b   1.000
_cell.length_c   1.000
_cell.angle_alpha   90.00
_cell.angle_beta   90.00
_cell.angle_gamma   90.00
#
_symmetry.space_group_name_H-M   'P 1'
#
loop_
_entity.id
_entity.type
_entity.pdbx_description
1 polymer ?
#
loop_
_entity_poly.entity_id
_entity_poly.type
_entity_poly.pdbx_seq_one_letter_code
_entity_poly.pdbx_strand_id
1 'polypeptide(L)'
;MTVPAGAQSIKVAANTETVRQTIVANAIERGTAIAQNQPNMVVLERTVTGSNPALDSEFGPSDNGPRKFRIRVRFQGAGCDTFVVQDVAVVNNAGTALEQVFTLTQPQYNPRDSLVGLKTKAEGSASCI
;
A
#
# COMPACT_ATOMS: atom_id res chain seq x y z
N MET A 1 1.40 16.12 5.58
CA MET A 1 0.96 15.06 4.65
C MET A 1 -0.55 15.18 4.38
N THR A 2 -1.00 15.04 3.13
CA THR A 2 -2.43 15.02 2.75
C THR A 2 -2.94 13.60 2.52
N VAL A 3 -4.26 13.39 2.69
CA VAL A 3 -4.97 12.13 2.43
C VAL A 3 -5.76 12.27 1.12
N PRO A 4 -5.33 11.63 0.01
CA PRO A 4 -6.05 11.67 -1.26
C PRO A 4 -7.43 10.99 -1.18
N ALA A 5 -8.32 11.30 -2.11
CA ALA A 5 -9.58 10.59 -2.26
C ALA A 5 -9.33 9.08 -2.49
N GLY A 6 -10.08 8.23 -1.79
CA GLY A 6 -9.89 6.76 -1.84
C GLY A 6 -8.74 6.23 -0.97
N ALA A 7 -7.90 7.10 -0.42
CA ALA A 7 -6.86 6.70 0.51
C ALA A 7 -7.44 6.42 1.91
N GLN A 8 -6.79 5.51 2.63
CA GLN A 8 -7.05 5.26 4.04
C GLN A 8 -5.95 5.90 4.88
N SER A 9 -6.27 6.24 6.13
CA SER A 9 -5.27 6.74 7.07
C SER A 9 -5.50 6.26 8.49
N ILE A 10 -4.42 6.23 9.26
CA ILE A 10 -4.44 5.87 10.67
C ILE A 10 -3.29 6.54 11.42
N LYS A 11 -3.48 6.81 12.71
CA LYS A 11 -2.39 7.17 13.62
C LYS A 11 -1.85 5.92 14.31
N VAL A 12 -0.53 5.83 14.41
CA VAL A 12 0.20 4.72 15.02
C VAL A 12 1.10 5.25 16.12
N ALA A 13 1.01 4.66 17.31
CA ALA A 13 1.82 4.96 18.47
C ALA A 13 3.21 4.30 18.36
N ALA A 14 3.96 4.71 17.34
CA ALA A 14 5.30 4.23 17.04
C ALA A 14 6.06 5.28 16.23
N ASN A 15 7.38 5.19 16.18
CA ASN A 15 8.19 6.05 15.31
C ASN A 15 8.13 5.56 13.85
N THR A 16 8.53 6.42 12.90
CA THR A 16 8.45 6.14 11.46
C THR A 16 9.29 4.92 11.04
N GLU A 17 10.42 4.67 11.69
CA GLU A 17 11.28 3.52 11.40
C GLU A 17 10.63 2.20 11.85
N THR A 18 10.01 2.17 13.03
CA THR A 18 9.22 1.01 13.50
C THR A 18 8.05 0.74 12.56
N VAL A 19 7.34 1.78 12.10
CA VAL A 19 6.27 1.62 11.09
C VAL A 19 6.82 1.04 9.79
N ARG A 20 7.92 1.59 9.26
CA ARG A 20 8.56 1.12 8.03
C ARG A 20 8.97 -0.36 8.14
N GLN A 21 9.66 -0.72 9.22
CA GLN A 21 10.10 -2.09 9.48
C GLN A 21 8.91 -3.05 9.60
N THR A 22 7.82 -2.63 10.25
CA THR A 22 6.60 -3.44 10.35
C THR A 22 5.97 -3.68 8.99
N ILE A 23 5.92 -2.67 8.11
CA ILE A 23 5.42 -2.83 6.74
C ILE A 23 6.29 -3.82 5.96
N VAL A 24 7.62 -3.67 6.03
CA VAL A 24 8.58 -4.54 5.34
C VAL A 24 8.48 -5.98 5.84
N ALA A 25 8.42 -6.19 7.16
CA ALA A 25 8.27 -7.52 7.77
C ALA A 25 6.95 -8.19 7.32
N ASN A 26 5.84 -7.45 7.33
CA ASN A 26 4.55 -7.95 6.85
C ASN A 26 4.57 -8.31 5.36
N ALA A 27 5.26 -7.51 4.54
CA ALA A 27 5.38 -7.78 3.11
C ALA A 27 6.18 -9.06 2.87
N ILE A 28 7.31 -9.25 3.57
CA ILE A 28 8.13 -10.46 3.52
C ILE A 28 7.33 -11.69 3.97
N GLU A 29 6.66 -11.61 5.13
CA GLU A 29 5.82 -12.68 5.68
C GLU A 29 4.75 -13.15 4.69
N ARG A 30 4.17 -12.21 3.93
CA ARG A 30 3.10 -12.47 2.96
C ARG A 30 3.61 -12.73 1.53
N GLY A 31 4.92 -12.72 1.30
CA GLY A 31 5.51 -12.82 -0.05
C GLY A 31 5.08 -11.70 -0.99
N THR A 32 4.74 -10.52 -0.47
CA THR A 32 4.38 -9.34 -1.28
C THR A 32 5.65 -8.60 -1.70
N ALA A 33 5.78 -8.32 -3.00
CA ALA A 33 6.96 -7.65 -3.53
C ALA A 33 7.05 -6.20 -3.04
N ILE A 34 8.25 -5.78 -2.62
CA ILE A 34 8.55 -4.40 -2.25
C ILE A 34 9.18 -3.72 -3.46
N ALA A 35 8.45 -2.80 -4.10
CA ALA A 35 8.94 -2.04 -5.24
C ALA A 35 9.81 -0.85 -4.80
N GLN A 36 9.48 -0.23 -3.67
CA GLN A 36 10.28 0.86 -3.09
C GLN A 36 10.24 0.79 -1.56
N ASN A 37 11.38 1.06 -0.93
CA ASN A 37 11.53 1.11 0.53
C ASN A 37 12.33 2.36 0.89
N GLN A 38 11.63 3.42 1.30
CA GLN A 38 12.19 4.72 1.62
C GLN A 38 11.90 5.08 3.09
N PRO A 39 12.65 6.02 3.71
CA PRO A 39 12.49 6.37 5.12
C PRO A 39 11.10 6.92 5.52
N ASN A 40 10.28 7.36 4.56
CA ASN A 40 8.94 7.92 4.78
C ASN A 40 7.87 7.29 3.87
N MET A 41 8.22 6.25 3.11
CA MET A 41 7.32 5.61 2.17
C MET A 41 7.75 4.18 1.85
N VAL A 42 6.79 3.27 1.78
CA VAL A 42 6.98 1.93 1.20
C VAL A 42 5.97 1.73 0.08
N VAL A 43 6.41 1.21 -1.06
CA VAL A 43 5.55 0.83 -2.18
C VAL A 43 5.61 -0.68 -2.32
N LEU A 44 4.45 -1.31 -2.21
CA LEU A 44 4.25 -2.75 -2.39
C LEU A 44 3.54 -2.99 -3.72
N GLU A 45 3.88 -4.09 -4.38
CA GLU A 45 3.22 -4.53 -5.59
C GLU A 45 2.70 -5.96 -5.43
N ARG A 46 1.43 -6.15 -5.78
CA ARG A 46 0.78 -7.46 -5.81
C ARG A 46 0.22 -7.71 -7.19
N THR A 47 0.70 -8.76 -7.85
CA THR A 47 0.15 -9.20 -9.14
C THR A 47 -1.31 -9.62 -8.98
N VAL A 48 -2.16 -9.15 -9.89
CA VAL A 48 -3.54 -9.63 -10.04
C VAL A 48 -3.49 -10.87 -10.90
N THR A 49 -3.83 -12.01 -10.32
CA THR A 49 -3.84 -13.30 -11.00
C THR A 49 -5.22 -13.57 -11.59
N GLY A 50 -5.24 -14.08 -12.83
CA GLY A 50 -6.48 -14.40 -13.54
C GLY A 50 -7.15 -13.17 -14.17
N SER A 51 -8.20 -13.41 -14.95
CA SER A 51 -9.01 -12.35 -15.54
C SER A 51 -9.86 -11.66 -14.46
N ASN A 52 -10.03 -10.34 -14.58
CA ASN A 52 -10.89 -9.57 -13.68
C ASN A 52 -11.78 -8.63 -14.51
N PRO A 53 -12.95 -9.11 -14.95
CA PRO A 53 -13.85 -8.35 -15.83
C PRO A 53 -14.26 -6.99 -15.26
N ALA A 54 -14.36 -6.86 -13.94
CA ALA A 54 -14.70 -5.59 -13.31
C ALA A 54 -13.58 -4.56 -13.51
N LEU A 55 -12.32 -4.95 -13.30
CA LEU A 55 -11.18 -4.08 -13.54
C LEU A 55 -10.94 -3.83 -15.04
N ASP A 56 -11.20 -4.82 -15.90
CA ASP A 56 -11.10 -4.66 -17.35
C ASP A 56 -12.14 -3.68 -17.89
N SER A 57 -13.37 -3.77 -17.40
CA SER A 57 -14.46 -2.85 -17.77
C SER A 57 -14.18 -1.41 -17.33
N GLU A 58 -13.48 -1.23 -16.20
CA GLU A 58 -13.25 0.11 -15.63
C GLU A 58 -11.96 0.75 -16.15
N PHE A 59 -10.87 -0.02 -16.26
CA PHE A 59 -9.53 0.50 -16.54
C PHE A 59 -8.96 0.01 -17.88
N GLY A 60 -9.78 -0.67 -18.69
CA GLY A 60 -9.34 -1.37 -19.90
C GLY A 60 -8.56 -2.65 -19.58
N PRO A 61 -8.28 -3.49 -20.58
CA PRO A 61 -7.55 -4.73 -20.39
C PRO A 61 -6.05 -4.51 -20.14
N SER A 62 -5.36 -5.55 -19.69
CA SER A 62 -3.91 -5.58 -19.46
C SER A 62 -3.25 -6.62 -20.37
N ASP A 63 -3.36 -6.43 -21.68
CA ASP A 63 -3.04 -7.46 -22.68
C ASP A 63 -1.54 -7.60 -22.99
N ASN A 64 -0.72 -6.63 -22.57
CA ASN A 64 0.70 -6.58 -22.94
C ASN A 64 1.64 -6.85 -21.76
N GLY A 65 1.10 -7.05 -20.56
CA GLY A 65 1.87 -7.33 -19.36
C GLY A 65 0.97 -7.60 -18.16
N PRO A 66 1.55 -7.94 -17.01
CA PRO A 66 0.78 -8.27 -15.82
C PRO A 66 0.01 -7.06 -15.31
N ARG A 67 -1.20 -7.30 -14.79
CA ARG A 67 -1.90 -6.34 -13.95
C ARG A 67 -1.39 -6.43 -12.52
N LYS A 68 -1.20 -5.30 -11.86
CA LYS A 68 -0.80 -5.24 -10.44
C LYS A 68 -1.66 -4.27 -9.65
N PHE A 69 -1.85 -4.56 -8.37
CA PHE A 69 -2.16 -3.54 -7.38
C PHE A 69 -0.85 -2.95 -6.85
N ARG A 70 -0.68 -1.64 -7.00
CA ARG A 70 0.42 -0.88 -6.41
C ARG A 70 -0.11 -0.18 -5.16
N ILE A 71 0.36 -0.62 -4.00
CA ILE A 71 -0.06 -0.12 -2.68
C ILE A 71 1.05 0.79 -2.18
N ARG A 72 0.76 2.07 -2.03
CA ARG A 72 1.71 3.05 -1.51
C ARG A 72 1.31 3.41 -0.09
N VAL A 73 2.24 3.19 0.84
CA VAL A 73 2.09 3.55 2.25
C VAL A 73 3.07 4.67 2.55
N ARG A 74 2.56 5.87 2.78
CA ARG A 74 3.32 7.05 3.19
C ARG A 74 3.16 7.25 4.69
N PHE A 75 4.21 7.67 5.35
CA PHE A 75 4.18 7.90 6.79
C PHE A 75 5.06 9.08 7.17
N GLN A 76 4.58 9.85 8.15
CA GLN A 76 5.25 11.02 8.67
C GLN A 76 4.92 11.15 10.16
N GLY A 77 5.92 11.47 10.97
CA GLY A 77 5.74 11.58 12.41
C GLY A 77 7.07 11.74 13.13
N ALA A 78 6.99 11.82 14.46
CA ALA A 78 8.14 11.86 15.34
C ALA A 78 7.78 11.17 16.66
N GLY A 79 8.77 10.58 17.33
CA GLY A 79 8.56 9.87 18.59
C GLY A 79 7.49 8.78 18.46
N CYS A 80 6.48 8.82 19.33
CA CYS A 80 5.39 7.86 19.37
C CYS A 80 4.11 8.35 18.67
N ASP A 81 4.22 9.26 17.69
CA ASP A 81 3.07 9.68 16.88
C ASP A 81 3.45 9.69 15.40
N THR A 82 3.07 8.61 14.71
CA THR A 82 3.23 8.49 13.26
C THR A 82 1.87 8.47 12.59
N PHE A 83 1.65 9.40 11.67
CA PHE A 83 0.51 9.40 10.78
C PHE A 83 0.85 8.58 9.53
N VAL A 84 -0.01 7.62 9.19
CA VAL A 84 0.17 6.70 8.06
C VAL A 84 -0.99 6.88 7.08
N VAL A 85 -0.67 6.95 5.80
CA VAL A 85 -1.63 7.06 4.70
C VAL A 85 -1.35 5.97 3.68
N GLN A 86 -2.38 5.21 3.31
CA GLN A 86 -2.33 4.16 2.30
C GLN A 86 -3.23 4.51 1.13
N ASP A 87 -2.66 4.49 -0.07
CA ASP A 87 -3.39 4.60 -1.32
C ASP A 87 -3.07 3.41 -2.23
N VAL A 88 -4.02 3.02 -3.08
CA VAL A 88 -3.91 1.86 -3.97
C VAL A 88 -4.19 2.30 -5.39
N ALA A 89 -3.40 1.79 -6.33
CA ALA A 89 -3.60 1.96 -7.75
C ALA A 89 -3.64 0.61 -8.46
N VAL A 90 -4.39 0.55 -9.57
CA VAL A 90 -4.24 -0.51 -10.57
C VAL A 90 -3.16 -0.09 -11.54
N VAL A 91 -2.28 -1.03 -11.86
CA VAL A 91 -1.26 -0.88 -12.89
C VAL A 91 -1.56 -1.91 -13.98
N ASN A 92 -1.86 -1.45 -15.19
CA ASN A 92 -1.98 -2.29 -16.37
C ASN A 92 -0.65 -2.36 -17.10
N ASN A 93 -0.38 -3.50 -17.74
CA ASN A 93 0.82 -3.77 -18.51
C ASN A 93 2.11 -3.45 -17.73
N ALA A 94 2.13 -3.79 -16.44
CA ALA A 94 3.18 -3.38 -15.52
C ALA A 94 4.56 -3.88 -15.97
N GLY A 95 5.56 -2.99 -15.96
CA GLY A 95 6.92 -3.29 -16.41
C GLY A 95 7.10 -3.29 -17.93
N THR A 96 6.13 -2.77 -18.70
CA THR A 96 6.24 -2.63 -20.16
C THR A 96 6.20 -1.17 -20.60
N ALA A 97 6.48 -0.91 -21.87
CA ALA A 97 6.37 0.43 -22.46
C ALA A 97 4.93 0.98 -22.48
N LEU A 98 3.92 0.11 -22.26
CA LEU A 98 2.50 0.45 -22.24
C LEU A 98 1.93 0.50 -20.81
N GLU A 99 2.79 0.65 -19.79
CA GLU A 99 2.35 0.74 -18.39
C GLU A 99 1.38 1.92 -18.19
N GLN A 100 0.23 1.64 -17.57
CA GLN A 100 -0.77 2.64 -17.21
C GLN A 100 -1.13 2.50 -15.74
N VAL A 101 -1.26 3.62 -15.03
CA VAL A 101 -1.54 3.64 -13.59
C VAL A 101 -2.83 4.40 -13.33
N PHE A 102 -3.77 3.73 -12.65
CA PHE A 102 -5.10 4.26 -12.32
C PHE A 102 -5.28 4.24 -10.81
N THR A 103 -5.67 5.38 -10.23
CA THR A 103 -5.95 5.45 -8.78
C THR A 103 -7.26 4.72 -8.48
N LEU A 104 -7.25 3.83 -7.48
CA LEU A 104 -8.47 3.20 -7.00
C LEU A 104 -9.10 4.05 -5.91
N THR A 105 -10.33 4.48 -6.15
CA THR A 105 -11.10 5.28 -5.18
C THR A 105 -12.13 4.44 -4.44
N GLN A 106 -12.43 3.24 -4.95
CA GLN A 106 -13.46 2.38 -4.39
C GLN A 106 -12.98 1.69 -3.12
N PRO A 107 -13.77 1.73 -2.02
CA PRO A 107 -13.35 1.22 -0.72
C PRO A 107 -12.93 -0.26 -0.69
N GLN A 108 -13.53 -1.11 -1.53
CA GLN A 108 -13.24 -2.55 -1.54
C GLN A 108 -11.81 -2.89 -1.94
N TYR A 109 -11.12 -2.01 -2.67
CA TYR A 109 -9.74 -2.23 -3.10
C TYR A 109 -8.70 -1.67 -2.13
N ASN A 110 -9.14 -0.82 -1.19
CA ASN A 110 -8.29 -0.24 -0.16
C ASN A 110 -8.95 -0.34 1.22
N PRO A 111 -9.19 -1.57 1.73
CA PRO A 111 -9.86 -1.75 3.02
C PRO A 111 -8.97 -1.26 4.16
N ARG A 112 -9.58 -0.56 5.11
CA ARG A 112 -8.91 0.02 6.28
C ARG A 112 -8.28 -1.05 7.20
N ASP A 113 -8.76 -2.30 7.15
CA ASP A 113 -8.28 -3.40 7.99
C ASP A 113 -6.78 -3.65 7.84
N SER A 114 -6.23 -3.42 6.65
CA SER A 114 -4.78 -3.50 6.40
C SER A 114 -3.99 -2.53 7.30
N LEU A 115 -4.46 -1.29 7.44
CA LEU A 115 -3.85 -0.28 8.31
C LEU A 115 -4.08 -0.57 9.79
N VAL A 116 -5.23 -1.17 10.14
CA VAL A 116 -5.49 -1.60 11.52
C VAL A 116 -4.52 -2.71 11.93
N GLY A 117 -4.33 -3.71 11.08
CA GLY A 117 -3.34 -4.78 11.32
C GLY A 117 -1.91 -4.24 11.41
N LEU A 118 -1.54 -3.28 10.55
CA LEU A 118 -0.27 -2.57 10.66
C LEU A 118 -0.11 -1.87 12.02
N LYS A 119 -1.12 -1.09 12.42
CA LYS A 119 -1.13 -0.38 13.71
C LYS A 119 -0.90 -1.34 14.87
N THR A 120 -1.69 -2.42 14.97
CA THR A 120 -1.56 -3.39 16.06
C THR A 120 -0.15 -3.99 16.16
N LYS A 121 0.44 -4.39 15.02
CA LYS A 121 1.81 -4.96 15.01
C LYS A 121 2.89 -3.92 15.35
N ALA A 122 2.76 -2.70 14.81
CA ALA A 122 3.73 -1.64 15.04
C ALA A 122 3.70 -1.16 16.50
N GLU A 123 2.50 -1.00 17.08
CA GLU A 123 2.35 -0.58 18.47
C GLU A 123 2.78 -1.67 19.46
N GLY A 124 2.49 -2.94 19.15
CA GLY A 124 2.93 -4.07 19.98
C GLY A 124 4.45 -4.28 20.01
N SER A 125 5.19 -3.71 19.06
CA SER A 125 6.66 -3.74 19.01
C SER A 125 7.32 -2.42 19.40
N ALA A 126 6.53 -1.35 19.56
CA ALA A 126 7.04 -0.05 19.96
C ALA A 126 7.17 0.05 21.48
N SER A 127 8.22 0.71 21.96
CA SER A 127 8.40 1.03 23.39
C SER A 127 7.63 2.30 23.81
N CYS A 128 6.52 2.59 23.12
CA CYS A 128 5.70 3.77 23.34
C CYS A 128 4.72 3.49 24.49
N ILE A 129 4.86 4.27 25.58
CA ILE A 129 4.05 4.19 26.80
C ILE A 129 3.00 5.30 26.77
#